data_AF-A0A317IIQ0-F1
#
_entry.id   AF-A0A317IIQ0-F1
#
_cell.length_a   1.000
_cell.length_b   1.000
_cell.length_c   1.000
_cell.angle_alpha   90.00
_cell.angle_beta   90.00
_cell.angle_gamma   90.00
#
_symmetry.space_group_name_H-M   'P 1'
#
loop_
_entity.id
_entity.type
_entity.pdbx_description
1 polymer ?
#
loop_
_entity_poly.entity_id
_entity_poly.type
_entity_poly.pdbx_seq_one_letter_code
_entity_poly.pdbx_strand_id
1 'polypeptide(L)'
;MKNAHFKIKGALLCAGLIGLAGLAGDRANAQQQGSPTGYIGGVVQGAQGPESGVWVIAETKDLPTNFIKIVVTNDQGRFMLPELPTANYKVWVRGYGLVDSTPVEMKPAAASVTLKVSPAKNAQEAAKVYPGNYWLSLLEPPAKNLFPGTGPQGNGIGPRMLSQNHWINSLKSDCNFCHQLGNLETRNLDHVFAAKPELKTHADAWEWRLGTGVRGTSMYSVLMTQGKDPSLKAYADWTERVAKGELPPVPPRPRGVERNVVVTLWDVGDDHSFMHDEISTDKQHPTVNAYGRVYAVNAGHGQLVVMDPRENNTFSVEIPTREPKEKVPSRFPAPNRPSLHWGMEHLWANPPYNPADPHNPMFDSKGRVWLTSKIRSNQDPAWCNDPNNKFASWFPLRSSGRQASFYDPKTRQFTLIDTCFSTHHLQFDNDPDETVYFNELSGPMFGWIDTKVYDETHDEQKAVGWCGQVLDTNGDGKITKPWQVMRVGRGGEDSVLYAGDTTGGGG
;
A
#
# COMPACT_ATOMS: atom_id res chain seq x y z
N MET A 1 -9.86 53.66 -74.32
CA MET A 1 -9.99 55.12 -74.53
C MET A 1 -10.37 55.77 -73.21
N LYS A 2 -9.53 56.73 -72.76
CA LYS A 2 -9.81 57.87 -71.85
C LYS A 2 -10.18 57.53 -70.38
N ASN A 3 -9.24 57.73 -69.46
CA ASN A 3 -9.03 58.92 -68.58
C ASN A 3 -10.06 58.97 -67.43
N ALA A 4 -9.69 58.59 -66.21
CA ALA A 4 -9.08 59.43 -65.17
C ALA A 4 -10.04 60.50 -64.60
N HIS A 5 -10.39 60.38 -63.30
CA HIS A 5 -10.11 61.39 -62.28
C HIS A 5 -10.57 60.94 -60.87
N PHE A 6 -9.64 61.10 -59.93
CA PHE A 6 -9.75 60.96 -58.48
C PHE A 6 -10.74 61.96 -57.85
N LYS A 7 -11.46 61.56 -56.78
CA LYS A 7 -11.67 62.40 -55.58
C LYS A 7 -11.96 61.53 -54.35
N ILE A 8 -11.30 61.93 -53.26
CA ILE A 8 -11.05 61.30 -51.96
C ILE A 8 -12.21 61.48 -50.96
N LYS A 9 -12.50 60.46 -50.13
CA LYS A 9 -12.73 60.45 -48.64
C LYS A 9 -13.86 59.52 -48.19
N GLY A 10 -13.56 58.64 -47.23
CA GLY A 10 -14.55 57.98 -46.37
C GLY A 10 -14.11 56.57 -45.95
N ALA A 11 -13.67 56.43 -44.70
CA ALA A 11 -12.93 55.30 -44.17
C ALA A 11 -13.80 54.14 -43.64
N LEU A 12 -13.18 52.95 -43.58
CA LEU A 12 -13.09 51.98 -42.47
C LEU A 12 -13.37 50.51 -42.82
N LEU A 13 -12.42 49.68 -42.34
CA LEU A 13 -12.41 48.24 -42.08
C LEU A 13 -11.68 47.33 -43.09
N CYS A 14 -10.35 47.35 -43.01
CA CYS A 14 -9.51 46.20 -43.34
C CYS A 14 -9.49 45.23 -42.14
N ALA A 15 -10.21 44.12 -42.24
CA ALA A 15 -9.92 42.92 -41.47
C ALA A 15 -8.78 42.16 -42.17
N GLY A 16 -7.66 42.01 -41.47
CA GLY A 16 -6.41 41.45 -41.99
C GLY A 16 -6.43 39.93 -42.11
N LEU A 17 -5.81 39.47 -43.21
CA LEU A 17 -5.26 38.12 -43.40
C LEU A 17 -3.98 37.96 -42.57
N ILE A 18 -4.01 37.15 -41.51
CA ILE A 18 -2.86 36.52 -40.83
C ILE A 18 -3.45 35.30 -40.10
N GLY A 19 -2.99 34.06 -40.14
CA GLY A 19 -1.97 33.35 -40.89
C GLY A 19 -2.12 31.88 -40.48
N LEU A 20 -2.08 30.95 -41.45
CA LEU A 20 -1.96 29.52 -41.18
C LEU A 20 -0.53 29.24 -40.67
N ALA A 21 -0.33 29.30 -39.36
CA ALA A 21 0.85 28.75 -38.68
C ALA A 21 0.53 28.64 -37.17
N GLY A 22 0.06 27.48 -36.72
CA GLY A 22 -0.22 27.29 -35.29
C GLY A 22 -1.02 26.03 -34.96
N LEU A 23 -0.59 24.86 -35.44
CA LEU A 23 -1.11 23.57 -34.95
C LEU A 23 0.02 22.55 -34.69
N ALA A 24 1.19 23.05 -34.27
CA ALA A 24 2.30 22.24 -33.80
C ALA A 24 3.00 22.97 -32.65
N GLY A 25 2.35 23.00 -31.49
CA GLY A 25 2.90 23.70 -30.33
C GLY A 25 1.98 23.59 -29.15
N ASP A 26 1.93 22.39 -28.56
CA ASP A 26 1.70 22.18 -27.10
C ASP A 26 2.05 20.74 -26.69
N ARG A 27 3.14 20.20 -27.26
CA ARG A 27 3.98 19.22 -26.55
C ARG A 27 5.09 20.00 -25.84
N ALA A 28 4.70 20.96 -25.01
CA ALA A 28 5.64 21.76 -24.25
C ALA A 28 6.15 20.94 -23.05
N ASN A 29 7.39 20.48 -23.18
CA ASN A 29 8.32 20.24 -22.09
C ASN A 29 7.89 19.28 -20.97
N ALA A 30 7.70 18.00 -21.31
CA ALA A 30 8.38 17.00 -20.49
C ALA A 30 9.89 17.16 -20.79
N GLN A 31 10.54 18.13 -20.14
CA GLN A 31 11.98 18.24 -20.15
C GLN A 31 12.50 16.87 -19.71
N GLN A 32 13.08 16.11 -20.65
CA GLN A 32 13.99 15.02 -20.35
C GLN A 32 15.22 15.63 -19.66
N GLN A 33 15.15 15.99 -18.36
CA GLN A 33 16.30 15.72 -17.50
C GLN A 33 16.64 14.26 -17.76
N GLY A 34 17.77 14.04 -18.43
CA GLY A 34 18.23 12.70 -18.77
C GLY A 34 18.34 11.87 -17.49
N SER A 35 18.07 10.58 -17.58
CA SER A 35 18.39 9.65 -16.50
C SER A 35 19.83 9.87 -16.06
N PRO A 36 20.14 9.78 -14.76
CA PRO A 36 21.53 9.85 -14.31
C PRO A 36 22.38 8.89 -15.15
N THR A 37 23.56 9.33 -15.59
CA THR A 37 24.46 8.49 -16.40
C THR A 37 25.58 7.88 -15.56
N GLY A 38 25.64 8.23 -14.27
CA GLY A 38 26.63 7.69 -13.35
C GLY A 38 26.45 6.19 -13.18
N TYR A 39 27.55 5.46 -13.08
CA TYR A 39 27.53 4.04 -12.74
C TYR A 39 28.69 3.68 -11.82
N ILE A 40 28.54 2.56 -11.11
CA ILE A 40 29.62 1.89 -10.41
C ILE A 40 29.72 0.47 -10.97
N GLY A 41 30.84 0.17 -11.60
CA GLY A 41 31.13 -1.15 -12.17
C GLY A 41 32.23 -1.87 -11.40
N GLY A 42 32.17 -3.19 -11.34
CA GLY A 42 33.18 -3.94 -10.62
C GLY A 42 33.05 -5.45 -10.68
N VAL A 43 33.84 -6.10 -9.85
CA VAL A 43 33.81 -7.55 -9.60
C VAL A 43 33.70 -7.80 -8.11
N VAL A 44 32.87 -8.76 -7.73
CA VAL A 44 32.86 -9.32 -6.38
C VAL A 44 33.79 -10.54 -6.34
N GLN A 45 34.73 -10.52 -5.40
CA GLN A 45 35.74 -11.55 -5.21
C GLN A 45 35.58 -12.19 -3.83
N GLY A 46 35.34 -13.51 -3.82
CA GLY A 46 35.38 -14.36 -2.64
C GLY A 46 36.72 -15.08 -2.49
N ALA A 47 36.81 -15.95 -1.49
CA ALA A 47 38.02 -16.72 -1.18
C ALA A 47 38.39 -17.74 -2.27
N GLN A 48 37.39 -18.28 -2.99
CA GLN A 48 37.57 -19.30 -4.03
C GLN A 48 37.55 -18.75 -5.46
N GLY A 49 37.37 -17.44 -5.64
CA GLY A 49 37.17 -16.86 -6.97
C GLY A 49 36.09 -15.78 -6.99
N PRO A 50 35.69 -15.32 -8.19
CA PRO A 50 34.58 -14.41 -8.35
C PRO A 50 33.26 -15.00 -7.83
N GLU A 51 32.44 -14.18 -7.20
CA GLU A 51 31.18 -14.61 -6.56
C GLU A 51 29.98 -14.28 -7.45
N SER A 52 29.32 -15.33 -7.95
CA SER A 52 28.15 -15.20 -8.83
C SER A 52 26.83 -15.23 -8.05
N GLY A 53 25.81 -14.53 -8.58
CA GLY A 53 24.48 -14.50 -8.00
C GLY A 53 24.44 -13.88 -6.60
N VAL A 54 25.26 -12.86 -6.34
CA VAL A 54 25.23 -12.08 -5.09
C VAL A 54 24.76 -10.67 -5.37
N TRP A 55 24.09 -10.05 -4.40
CA TRP A 55 23.56 -8.70 -4.52
C TRP A 55 24.63 -7.68 -4.18
N VAL A 56 24.86 -6.73 -5.07
CA VAL A 56 25.65 -5.54 -4.79
C VAL A 56 24.69 -4.39 -4.54
N ILE A 57 24.83 -3.78 -3.37
CA ILE A 57 23.90 -2.81 -2.81
C ILE A 57 24.66 -1.50 -2.62
N ALA A 58 24.14 -0.42 -3.21
CA ALA A 58 24.64 0.94 -3.02
C ALA A 58 23.57 1.78 -2.33
N GLU A 59 23.89 2.32 -1.17
CA GLU A 59 22.98 3.12 -0.35
C GLU A 59 23.53 4.54 -0.18
N THR A 60 22.66 5.54 -0.21
CA THR A 60 23.03 6.92 0.07
C THR A 60 21.93 7.66 0.84
N LYS A 61 22.38 8.59 1.67
CA LYS A 61 21.54 9.59 2.36
C LYS A 61 21.84 11.02 1.90
N ASP A 62 22.67 11.17 0.86
CA ASP A 62 23.07 12.48 0.33
C ASP A 62 22.00 13.07 -0.60
N LEU A 63 20.96 12.29 -0.94
CA LEU A 63 19.82 12.71 -1.75
C LEU A 63 18.66 13.15 -0.84
N PRO A 64 17.68 13.92 -1.36
CA PRO A 64 16.56 14.41 -0.56
C PRO A 64 15.72 13.32 0.15
N THR A 65 15.68 12.10 -0.40
CA THR A 65 15.24 10.90 0.33
C THR A 65 16.31 9.81 0.29
N ASN A 66 16.26 8.88 1.26
CA ASN A 66 17.14 7.72 1.28
C ASN A 66 16.98 6.93 -0.03
N PHE A 67 18.10 6.56 -0.63
CA PHE A 67 18.14 5.90 -1.92
C PHE A 67 18.99 4.64 -1.85
N ILE A 68 18.47 3.55 -2.43
CA ILE A 68 19.20 2.28 -2.56
C ILE A 68 19.12 1.79 -4.01
N LYS A 69 20.26 1.36 -4.56
CA LYS A 69 20.36 0.65 -5.83
C LYS A 69 20.92 -0.75 -5.59
N ILE A 70 20.24 -1.77 -6.11
CA ILE A 70 20.64 -3.17 -5.98
C ILE A 70 20.73 -3.81 -7.35
N VAL A 71 21.81 -4.55 -7.59
CA VAL A 71 22.04 -5.39 -8.77
C VAL A 71 22.60 -6.74 -8.37
N VAL A 72 22.62 -7.69 -9.30
CA VAL A 72 23.14 -9.03 -9.06
C VAL A 72 24.37 -9.30 -9.92
N THR A 73 25.35 -9.99 -9.35
CA THR A 73 26.56 -10.37 -10.10
C THR A 73 26.30 -11.49 -11.11
N ASN A 74 26.99 -11.43 -12.26
CA ASN A 74 26.97 -12.49 -13.26
C ASN A 74 27.87 -13.70 -12.88
N ASP A 75 28.02 -14.68 -13.79
CA ASP A 75 28.85 -15.88 -13.57
C ASP A 75 30.33 -15.59 -13.28
N GLN A 76 30.82 -14.44 -13.72
CA GLN A 76 32.20 -13.99 -13.51
C GLN A 76 32.30 -13.01 -12.32
N GLY A 77 31.27 -12.92 -11.48
CA GLY A 77 31.21 -12.01 -10.34
C GLY A 77 31.12 -10.53 -10.71
N ARG A 78 30.92 -10.19 -12.00
CA ARG A 78 30.86 -8.81 -12.46
C ARG A 78 29.50 -8.20 -12.16
N PHE A 79 29.48 -6.91 -11.84
CA PHE A 79 28.27 -6.13 -11.64
C PHE A 79 28.40 -4.73 -12.25
N MET A 80 27.26 -4.10 -12.47
CA MET A 80 27.16 -2.68 -12.79
C MET A 80 25.93 -2.13 -12.09
N LEU A 81 26.10 -1.15 -11.21
CA LEU A 81 25.03 -0.33 -10.64
C LEU A 81 24.80 0.85 -11.59
N PRO A 82 23.73 0.85 -12.40
CA PRO A 82 23.50 1.88 -13.39
C PRO A 82 22.74 3.07 -12.80
N GLU A 83 22.72 4.16 -13.58
CA GLU A 83 21.84 5.31 -13.37
C GLU A 83 21.90 5.90 -11.95
N LEU A 84 23.11 6.00 -11.41
CA LEU A 84 23.35 6.58 -10.10
C LEU A 84 23.47 8.10 -10.18
N PRO A 85 22.66 8.86 -9.40
CA PRO A 85 22.91 10.26 -9.13
C PRO A 85 24.33 10.54 -8.61
N THR A 86 24.79 11.77 -8.75
CA THR A 86 26.09 12.16 -8.18
C THR A 86 25.95 12.36 -6.66
N ALA A 87 26.35 11.35 -5.91
CA ALA A 87 26.33 11.30 -4.45
C ALA A 87 27.46 10.40 -3.92
N ASN A 88 27.71 10.41 -2.61
CA ASN A 88 28.52 9.37 -1.99
C ASN A 88 27.63 8.16 -1.66
N TYR A 89 28.13 6.97 -1.96
CA TYR A 89 27.43 5.71 -1.72
C TYR A 89 28.24 4.82 -0.79
N LYS A 90 27.55 4.19 0.14
CA LYS A 90 28.06 2.99 0.83
C LYS A 90 27.72 1.79 -0.03
N VAL A 91 28.75 1.16 -0.60
CA VAL A 91 28.60 0.00 -1.48
C VAL A 91 29.05 -1.26 -0.75
N TRP A 92 28.17 -2.26 -0.68
CA TRP A 92 28.42 -3.52 0.01
C TRP A 92 27.74 -4.69 -0.72
N VAL A 93 28.06 -5.90 -0.29
CA VAL A 93 27.62 -7.14 -0.94
C VAL A 93 26.90 -8.02 0.07
N ARG A 94 25.77 -8.58 -0.36
CA ARG A 94 25.02 -9.63 0.32
C ARG A 94 24.94 -10.87 -0.56
N GLY A 95 25.04 -12.05 0.02
CA GLY A 95 24.82 -13.30 -0.71
C GLY A 95 24.58 -14.48 0.22
N TYR A 96 23.69 -15.39 -0.17
CA TYR A 96 23.43 -16.59 0.64
C TYR A 96 24.69 -17.46 0.73
N GLY A 97 25.03 -17.89 1.95
CA GLY A 97 26.29 -18.58 2.26
C GLY A 97 27.47 -17.65 2.60
N LEU A 98 27.28 -16.32 2.52
CA LEU A 98 28.27 -15.31 2.87
C LEU A 98 27.83 -14.53 4.12
N VAL A 99 28.77 -13.81 4.71
CA VAL A 99 28.45 -12.65 5.57
C VAL A 99 28.35 -11.41 4.71
N ASP A 100 27.51 -10.46 5.12
CA ASP A 100 27.49 -9.14 4.48
C ASP A 100 28.90 -8.51 4.53
N SER A 101 29.35 -7.95 3.41
CA SER A 101 30.66 -7.30 3.36
C SER A 101 30.65 -5.98 4.13
N THR A 102 31.82 -5.56 4.61
CA THR A 102 31.99 -4.19 5.09
C THR A 102 31.69 -3.20 3.95
N PRO A 103 30.85 -2.17 4.18
CA PRO A 103 30.60 -1.15 3.16
C PRO A 103 31.86 -0.35 2.80
N VAL A 104 31.99 -0.04 1.52
CA VAL A 104 33.04 0.80 0.95
C VAL A 104 32.41 2.07 0.42
N GLU A 105 32.91 3.22 0.85
CA GLU A 105 32.43 4.52 0.36
C GLU A 105 33.04 4.86 -1.00
N MET A 106 32.20 5.24 -1.96
CA MET A 106 32.64 5.66 -3.29
C MET A 106 31.58 6.51 -4.00
N LYS A 107 31.99 7.13 -5.11
CA LYS A 107 31.12 7.87 -6.03
C LYS A 107 31.02 7.14 -7.37
N PRO A 108 29.99 7.41 -8.20
CA PRO A 108 29.95 6.93 -9.57
C PRO A 108 31.20 7.36 -10.35
N ALA A 109 31.88 6.40 -10.99
CA ALA A 109 33.14 6.62 -11.70
C ALA A 109 33.41 5.51 -12.73
N ALA A 110 34.23 5.82 -13.74
CA ALA A 110 34.59 4.86 -14.80
C ALA A 110 35.55 3.75 -14.32
N ALA A 111 36.27 3.97 -13.22
CA ALA A 111 37.21 3.00 -12.68
C ALA A 111 36.46 1.80 -12.07
N SER A 112 36.87 0.59 -12.44
CA SER A 112 36.32 -0.64 -11.89
C SER A 112 36.76 -0.84 -10.43
N VAL A 113 35.85 -1.31 -9.58
CA VAL A 113 36.16 -1.68 -8.19
C VAL A 113 36.16 -3.19 -7.99
N THR A 114 36.94 -3.65 -7.01
CA THR A 114 36.88 -5.03 -6.51
C THR A 114 36.30 -5.03 -5.10
N LEU A 115 35.12 -5.62 -4.94
CA LEU A 115 34.48 -5.81 -3.63
C LEU A 115 34.83 -7.19 -3.09
N LYS A 116 35.28 -7.27 -1.83
CA LYS A 116 35.68 -8.53 -1.20
C LYS A 116 34.59 -9.02 -0.26
N VAL A 117 34.31 -10.32 -0.32
CA VAL A 117 33.37 -11.00 0.57
C VAL A 117 34.02 -12.19 1.26
N SER A 118 33.45 -12.57 2.39
CA SER A 118 33.89 -13.72 3.18
C SER A 118 32.75 -14.74 3.28
N PRO A 119 33.06 -16.05 3.23
CA PRO A 119 32.07 -17.07 3.52
C PRO A 119 31.61 -16.95 4.99
N ALA A 120 30.35 -17.32 5.24
CA ALA A 120 29.89 -17.49 6.61
C ALA A 120 30.64 -18.64 7.29
N LYS A 121 30.93 -18.50 8.59
CA LYS A 121 31.69 -19.49 9.37
C LYS A 121 30.92 -20.78 9.61
N ASN A 122 29.59 -20.69 9.63
CA ASN A 122 28.68 -21.81 9.83
C ASN A 122 27.30 -21.51 9.23
N ALA A 123 26.43 -22.51 9.21
CA ALA A 123 25.09 -22.40 8.66
C ALA A 123 24.22 -21.37 9.41
N GLN A 124 24.40 -21.23 10.73
CA GLN A 124 23.66 -20.26 11.54
C GLN A 124 23.99 -18.82 11.16
N GLU A 125 25.27 -18.53 10.92
CA GLU A 125 25.71 -17.21 10.44
C GLU A 125 25.22 -16.95 9.01
N ALA A 126 25.29 -17.94 8.12
CA ALA A 126 24.79 -17.83 6.75
C ALA A 126 23.28 -17.50 6.70
N ALA A 127 22.50 -18.11 7.60
CA ALA A 127 21.05 -17.98 7.60
C ALA A 127 20.55 -16.61 8.10
N LYS A 128 21.40 -15.79 8.70
CA LYS A 128 21.03 -14.44 9.20
C LYS A 128 20.48 -13.54 8.09
N VAL A 129 20.96 -13.70 6.85
CA VAL A 129 20.54 -12.92 5.69
C VAL A 129 19.48 -13.61 4.83
N TYR A 130 18.97 -14.78 5.25
CA TYR A 130 17.92 -15.47 4.51
C TYR A 130 16.59 -14.70 4.59
N PRO A 131 15.79 -14.70 3.51
CA PRO A 131 14.52 -13.99 3.48
C PRO A 131 13.53 -14.46 4.55
N GLY A 132 12.66 -13.56 5.00
CA GLY A 132 11.69 -13.87 6.05
C GLY A 132 10.75 -15.03 5.70
N ASN A 133 10.35 -15.18 4.43
CA ASN A 133 9.48 -16.29 4.02
C ASN A 133 10.13 -17.68 4.18
N TYR A 134 11.46 -17.79 4.13
CA TYR A 134 12.15 -19.05 4.44
C TYR A 134 12.08 -19.35 5.94
N TRP A 135 12.27 -18.35 6.79
CA TRP A 135 12.09 -18.52 8.23
C TRP A 135 10.66 -18.85 8.61
N LEU A 136 9.69 -18.21 7.95
CA LEU A 136 8.27 -18.51 8.11
C LEU A 136 7.91 -19.93 7.66
N SER A 137 8.63 -20.52 6.70
CA SER A 137 8.35 -21.89 6.23
C SER A 137 8.59 -22.97 7.30
N LEU A 138 9.23 -22.62 8.42
CA LEU A 138 9.39 -23.49 9.58
C LEU A 138 8.13 -23.51 10.47
N LEU A 139 7.23 -22.53 10.33
CA LEU A 139 6.02 -22.46 11.15
C LEU A 139 5.07 -23.60 10.77
N GLU A 140 4.76 -24.45 11.74
CA GLU A 140 3.78 -25.53 11.58
C GLU A 140 2.41 -25.05 12.07
N PRO A 141 1.33 -25.16 11.25
CA PRO A 141 -0.02 -24.85 11.71
C PRO A 141 -0.49 -25.87 12.77
N PRO A 142 -1.56 -25.57 13.54
CA PRO A 142 -2.19 -26.55 14.42
C PRO A 142 -2.52 -27.84 13.65
N ALA A 143 -2.40 -29.00 14.32
CA ALA A 143 -2.55 -30.30 13.67
C ALA A 143 -3.95 -30.49 13.04
N LYS A 144 -4.01 -31.18 11.90
CA LYS A 144 -5.26 -31.35 11.12
C LYS A 144 -6.41 -31.99 11.92
N ASN A 145 -6.12 -32.82 12.92
CA ASN A 145 -7.10 -33.48 13.77
C ASN A 145 -7.72 -32.55 14.85
N LEU A 146 -7.24 -31.31 14.99
CA LEU A 146 -7.88 -30.30 15.84
C LEU A 146 -9.02 -29.55 15.13
N PHE A 147 -9.33 -29.91 13.89
CA PHE A 147 -10.39 -29.28 13.10
C PHE A 147 -11.56 -30.26 12.87
N PRO A 148 -12.81 -29.78 12.78
CA PRO A 148 -13.23 -28.38 12.86
C PRO A 148 -13.08 -27.80 14.27
N GLY A 149 -12.98 -26.47 14.37
CA GLY A 149 -12.95 -25.77 15.65
C GLY A 149 -14.24 -25.96 16.43
N THR A 150 -14.11 -26.17 17.74
CA THR A 150 -15.26 -26.33 18.66
C THR A 150 -15.27 -25.28 19.78
N GLY A 151 -14.38 -24.30 19.69
CA GLY A 151 -14.30 -23.17 20.62
C GLY A 151 -13.51 -23.46 21.90
N PRO A 152 -13.42 -22.46 22.81
CA PRO A 152 -12.59 -22.53 24.00
C PRO A 152 -12.96 -23.67 24.97
N GLN A 153 -14.23 -24.07 25.04
CA GLN A 153 -14.69 -25.18 25.88
C GLN A 153 -14.52 -26.56 25.21
N GLY A 154 -14.11 -26.61 23.95
CA GLY A 154 -13.85 -27.83 23.18
C GLY A 154 -12.37 -28.04 22.95
N ASN A 155 -11.97 -28.11 21.67
CA ASN A 155 -10.58 -28.31 21.23
C ASN A 155 -9.75 -27.01 21.20
N GLY A 156 -10.30 -25.88 21.65
CA GLY A 156 -9.59 -24.60 21.73
C GLY A 156 -9.41 -23.87 20.39
N ILE A 157 -9.66 -24.53 19.25
CA ILE A 157 -9.68 -23.90 17.92
C ILE A 157 -10.99 -23.13 17.76
N GLY A 158 -10.91 -21.93 17.16
CA GLY A 158 -12.07 -21.07 16.98
C GLY A 158 -13.15 -21.73 16.10
N PRO A 159 -14.45 -21.61 16.43
CA PRO A 159 -15.53 -22.33 15.72
C PRO A 159 -15.64 -22.02 14.21
N ARG A 160 -15.07 -20.89 13.76
CA ARG A 160 -15.03 -20.50 12.33
C ARG A 160 -13.88 -21.16 11.56
N MET A 161 -12.95 -21.80 12.25
CA MET A 161 -11.86 -22.53 11.62
C MET A 161 -12.34 -23.94 11.30
N LEU A 162 -13.03 -24.10 10.17
CA LEU A 162 -13.62 -25.38 9.77
C LEU A 162 -12.56 -26.40 9.34
N SER A 163 -11.40 -25.92 8.88
CA SER A 163 -10.26 -26.74 8.47
C SER A 163 -8.95 -26.03 8.75
N GLN A 164 -7.84 -26.76 8.70
CA GLN A 164 -6.49 -26.18 8.81
C GLN A 164 -6.26 -25.07 7.76
N ASN A 165 -6.88 -25.17 6.58
CA ASN A 165 -6.79 -24.12 5.55
C ASN A 165 -7.47 -22.81 5.97
N HIS A 166 -8.54 -22.86 6.79
CA HIS A 166 -9.16 -21.64 7.32
C HIS A 166 -8.22 -20.93 8.30
N TRP A 167 -7.52 -21.69 9.15
CA TRP A 167 -6.51 -21.13 10.04
C TRP A 167 -5.33 -20.53 9.27
N ILE A 168 -4.83 -21.24 8.25
CA ILE A 168 -3.76 -20.73 7.37
C ILE A 168 -4.22 -19.47 6.63
N ASN A 169 -5.47 -19.44 6.14
CA ASN A 169 -6.03 -18.26 5.50
C ASN A 169 -6.07 -17.08 6.47
N SER A 170 -6.55 -17.29 7.70
CA SER A 170 -6.55 -16.24 8.72
C SER A 170 -5.13 -15.75 9.03
N LEU A 171 -4.14 -16.64 9.17
CA LEU A 171 -2.75 -16.20 9.35
C LEU A 171 -2.24 -15.37 8.16
N LYS A 172 -2.60 -15.75 6.93
CA LYS A 172 -2.17 -15.04 5.73
C LYS A 172 -2.85 -13.69 5.55
N SER A 173 -4.16 -13.64 5.74
CA SER A 173 -5.01 -12.47 5.49
C SER A 173 -5.03 -11.51 6.67
N ASP A 174 -4.99 -12.00 7.91
CA ASP A 174 -5.19 -11.15 9.10
C ASP A 174 -3.87 -10.80 9.81
N CYS A 175 -2.78 -11.55 9.56
CA CYS A 175 -1.45 -11.27 10.11
C CYS A 175 -0.44 -10.88 9.02
N ASN A 176 -0.16 -11.78 8.06
CA ASN A 176 0.89 -11.55 7.05
C ASN A 176 0.59 -10.38 6.10
N PHE A 177 -0.68 -10.04 5.92
CA PHE A 177 -1.09 -8.89 5.13
C PHE A 177 -0.50 -7.57 5.68
N CYS A 178 -0.49 -7.40 7.01
CA CYS A 178 0.03 -6.19 7.68
C CYS A 178 1.46 -6.35 8.20
N HIS A 179 1.92 -7.59 8.43
CA HIS A 179 3.17 -7.87 9.13
C HIS A 179 4.02 -8.83 8.33
N GLN A 180 5.27 -8.46 8.06
CA GLN A 180 6.22 -9.40 7.49
C GLN A 180 6.65 -10.43 8.53
N LEU A 181 6.00 -11.61 8.53
CA LEU A 181 6.44 -12.72 9.38
C LEU A 181 7.72 -13.38 8.85
N GLY A 182 8.55 -13.86 9.78
CA GLY A 182 9.83 -14.50 9.53
C GLY A 182 11.02 -13.53 9.37
N ASN A 183 10.80 -12.20 9.39
CA ASN A 183 11.90 -11.27 9.61
C ASN A 183 12.48 -11.45 11.04
N LEU A 184 13.62 -10.82 11.36
CA LEU A 184 14.26 -10.99 12.67
C LEU A 184 13.31 -10.66 13.82
N GLU A 185 12.57 -9.55 13.74
CA GLU A 185 11.62 -9.14 14.79
C GLU A 185 10.51 -10.16 15.03
N THR A 186 9.99 -10.81 14.01
CA THR A 186 8.86 -11.73 14.19
C THR A 186 9.30 -13.15 14.54
N ARG A 187 10.48 -13.60 14.10
CA ARG A 187 11.01 -14.96 14.40
C ARG A 187 11.83 -15.06 15.69
N ASN A 188 12.14 -13.93 16.31
CA ASN A 188 12.87 -13.82 17.57
C ASN A 188 11.99 -13.12 18.62
N LEU A 189 12.18 -13.43 19.91
CA LEU A 189 11.42 -12.85 21.03
C LEU A 189 12.30 -12.14 22.07
N ASP A 190 13.61 -12.03 21.84
CA ASP A 190 14.59 -11.45 22.78
C ASP A 190 14.22 -10.01 23.14
N HIS A 191 13.75 -9.20 22.18
CA HIS A 191 13.30 -7.84 22.47
C HIS A 191 12.03 -7.81 23.33
N VAL A 192 11.14 -8.81 23.22
CA VAL A 192 9.95 -8.93 24.07
C VAL A 192 10.38 -9.29 25.49
N PHE A 193 11.29 -10.25 25.65
CA PHE A 193 11.83 -10.64 26.95
C PHE A 193 12.64 -9.51 27.60
N ALA A 194 13.38 -8.74 26.81
CA ALA A 194 14.11 -7.56 27.29
C ALA A 194 13.14 -6.48 27.79
N ALA A 195 12.05 -6.23 27.07
CA ALA A 195 11.03 -5.25 27.45
C ALA A 195 10.14 -5.74 28.61
N LYS A 196 9.92 -7.05 28.73
CA LYS A 196 9.07 -7.70 29.74
C LYS A 196 9.78 -8.90 30.40
N PRO A 197 10.75 -8.65 31.28
CA PRO A 197 11.55 -9.70 31.92
C PRO A 197 10.74 -10.70 32.75
N GLU A 198 9.52 -10.35 33.14
CA GLU A 198 8.58 -11.23 33.83
C GLU A 198 8.06 -12.38 32.96
N LEU A 199 8.04 -12.24 31.63
CA LEU A 199 7.61 -13.28 30.71
C LEU A 199 8.72 -14.33 30.58
N LYS A 200 8.37 -15.61 30.77
CA LYS A 200 9.36 -16.71 30.80
C LYS A 200 9.22 -17.70 29.67
N THR A 201 8.08 -17.72 28.98
CA THR A 201 7.81 -18.67 27.90
C THR A 201 7.59 -17.94 26.58
N HIS A 202 7.87 -18.62 25.47
CA HIS A 202 7.58 -18.09 24.14
C HIS A 202 6.09 -17.86 23.93
N ALA A 203 5.23 -18.70 24.51
CA ALA A 203 3.77 -18.54 24.44
C ALA A 203 3.32 -17.24 25.12
N ASP A 204 3.82 -16.94 26.34
CA ASP A 204 3.49 -15.71 27.06
C ASP A 204 3.99 -14.47 26.31
N ALA A 205 5.20 -14.55 25.72
CA ALA A 205 5.78 -13.48 24.92
C ALA A 205 4.96 -13.20 23.65
N TRP A 206 4.51 -14.23 22.95
CA TRP A 206 3.60 -14.07 21.80
C TRP A 206 2.25 -13.50 22.21
N GLU A 207 1.66 -13.97 23.31
CA GLU A 207 0.39 -13.42 23.80
C GLU A 207 0.52 -11.94 24.16
N TRP A 208 1.63 -11.56 24.82
CA TRP A 208 1.90 -10.16 25.13
C TRP A 208 1.99 -9.34 23.84
N ARG A 209 2.87 -9.75 22.91
CA ARG A 209 3.16 -9.08 21.64
C ARG A 209 1.90 -8.80 20.82
N LEU A 210 1.03 -9.80 20.67
CA LEU A 210 -0.20 -9.70 19.88
C LEU A 210 -1.24 -8.74 20.46
N GLY A 211 -1.03 -8.23 21.68
CA GLY A 211 -1.88 -7.20 22.28
C GLY A 211 -1.25 -5.81 22.33
N THR A 212 -0.10 -5.57 21.71
CA THR A 212 0.64 -4.29 21.85
C THR A 212 0.24 -3.23 20.82
N GLY A 213 0.29 -1.95 21.22
CA GLY A 213 0.14 -0.80 20.32
C GLY A 213 -1.28 -0.59 19.76
N VAL A 214 -1.39 0.32 18.79
CA VAL A 214 -2.67 0.79 18.21
C VAL A 214 -3.49 -0.34 17.57
N ARG A 215 -2.84 -1.37 17.03
CA ARG A 215 -3.50 -2.54 16.40
C ARG A 215 -3.66 -3.73 17.36
N GLY A 216 -3.20 -3.63 18.60
CA GLY A 216 -3.19 -4.75 19.56
C GLY A 216 -4.56 -5.37 19.80
N THR A 217 -5.63 -4.56 19.92
CA THR A 217 -7.00 -5.08 20.07
C THR A 217 -7.44 -5.93 18.88
N SER A 218 -7.17 -5.47 17.64
CA SER A 218 -7.53 -6.21 16.42
C SER A 218 -6.70 -7.49 16.28
N MET A 219 -5.38 -7.42 16.51
CA MET A 219 -4.50 -8.58 16.48
C MET A 219 -4.91 -9.64 17.52
N TYR A 220 -5.27 -9.22 18.74
CA TYR A 220 -5.75 -10.13 19.77
C TYR A 220 -7.13 -10.73 19.42
N SER A 221 -8.02 -9.98 18.75
CA SER A 221 -9.30 -10.50 18.25
C SER A 221 -9.10 -11.61 17.19
N VAL A 222 -8.12 -11.44 16.29
CA VAL A 222 -7.73 -12.47 15.32
C VAL A 222 -7.21 -13.72 16.04
N LEU A 223 -6.34 -13.56 17.04
CA LEU A 223 -5.85 -14.67 17.87
C LEU A 223 -7.01 -15.46 18.50
N MET A 224 -7.99 -14.76 19.08
CA MET A 224 -9.18 -15.39 19.66
C MET A 224 -10.04 -16.10 18.60
N THR A 225 -10.13 -15.53 17.39
CA THR A 225 -10.88 -16.12 16.27
C THR A 225 -10.23 -17.38 15.71
N GLN A 226 -8.89 -17.43 15.67
CA GLN A 226 -8.12 -18.62 15.30
C GLN A 226 -8.20 -19.72 16.37
N GLY A 227 -8.32 -19.32 17.63
CA GLY A 227 -8.22 -20.20 18.80
C GLY A 227 -6.91 -19.93 19.52
N LYS A 228 -7.01 -19.31 20.70
CA LYS A 228 -5.88 -18.73 21.44
C LYS A 228 -4.77 -19.75 21.69
N ASP A 229 -5.04 -20.78 22.49
CA ASP A 229 -3.98 -21.66 22.98
C ASP A 229 -3.33 -22.50 21.86
N PRO A 230 -4.08 -23.12 20.92
CA PRO A 230 -3.46 -23.82 19.81
C PRO A 230 -2.62 -22.92 18.90
N SER A 231 -3.03 -21.66 18.69
CA SER A 231 -2.28 -20.71 17.86
C SER A 231 -1.03 -20.20 18.58
N LEU A 232 -1.13 -19.85 19.86
CA LEU A 232 0.05 -19.49 20.68
C LEU A 232 1.05 -20.64 20.74
N LYS A 233 0.58 -21.88 20.85
CA LYS A 233 1.44 -23.06 20.76
C LYS A 233 2.18 -23.12 19.42
N ALA A 234 1.49 -22.95 18.30
CA ALA A 234 2.13 -22.97 16.97
C ALA A 234 3.23 -21.89 16.85
N TYR A 235 2.95 -20.66 17.28
CA TYR A 235 3.92 -19.56 17.25
C TYR A 235 5.09 -19.77 18.21
N ALA A 236 4.81 -20.26 19.41
CA ALA A 236 5.82 -20.57 20.41
C ALA A 236 6.75 -21.70 19.95
N ASP A 237 6.20 -22.83 19.50
CA ASP A 237 6.98 -23.98 19.01
C ASP A 237 7.94 -23.55 17.87
N TRP A 238 7.45 -22.72 16.94
CA TRP A 238 8.27 -22.18 15.84
C TRP A 238 9.44 -21.34 16.35
N THR A 239 9.16 -20.34 17.18
CA THR A 239 10.19 -19.43 17.70
C THR A 239 11.15 -20.12 18.66
N GLU A 240 10.71 -21.12 19.43
CA GLU A 240 11.57 -21.94 20.27
C GLU A 240 12.53 -22.81 19.47
N ARG A 241 12.04 -23.45 18.40
CA ARG A 241 12.89 -24.25 17.50
C ARG A 241 13.94 -23.38 16.82
N VAL A 242 13.56 -22.19 16.36
CA VAL A 242 14.51 -21.19 15.83
C VAL A 242 15.54 -20.79 16.88
N ALA A 243 15.13 -20.49 18.12
CA ALA A 243 16.05 -20.15 19.21
C ALA A 243 16.99 -21.30 19.59
N LYS A 244 16.52 -22.56 19.46
CA LYS A 244 17.32 -23.79 19.64
C LYS A 244 18.26 -24.08 18.46
N GLY A 245 18.24 -23.26 17.41
CA GLY A 245 19.16 -23.33 16.27
C GLY A 245 18.62 -24.04 15.04
N GLU A 246 17.31 -24.31 14.95
CA GLU A 246 16.70 -24.77 13.70
C GLU A 246 16.88 -23.74 12.59
N LEU A 247 17.23 -24.21 11.40
CA LEU A 247 17.46 -23.37 10.22
C LEU A 247 16.47 -23.75 9.11
N PRO A 248 16.00 -22.76 8.34
CA PRO A 248 15.19 -23.04 7.17
C PRO A 248 16.04 -23.63 6.04
N PRO A 249 15.40 -24.16 4.98
CA PRO A 249 16.11 -24.58 3.78
C PRO A 249 17.01 -23.46 3.23
N VAL A 250 18.16 -23.82 2.65
CA VAL A 250 19.07 -22.83 2.05
C VAL A 250 18.41 -22.27 0.78
N PRO A 251 18.15 -20.95 0.71
CA PRO A 251 17.60 -20.33 -0.49
C PRO A 251 18.60 -20.40 -1.65
N PRO A 252 18.13 -20.59 -2.90
CA PRO A 252 18.99 -20.54 -4.07
C PRO A 252 19.46 -19.10 -4.30
N ARG A 253 20.69 -18.94 -4.79
CA ARG A 253 21.16 -17.67 -5.35
C ARG A 253 20.52 -17.44 -6.73
N PRO A 254 20.27 -16.18 -7.15
CA PRO A 254 19.78 -15.87 -8.49
C PRO A 254 20.66 -16.47 -9.58
N ARG A 255 20.03 -16.98 -10.65
CA ARG A 255 20.69 -17.59 -11.82
C ARG A 255 20.04 -17.14 -13.12
N GLY A 256 20.78 -17.22 -14.22
CA GLY A 256 20.28 -16.88 -15.55
C GLY A 256 19.69 -15.46 -15.60
N VAL A 257 18.47 -15.34 -16.12
CA VAL A 257 17.75 -14.06 -16.32
C VAL A 257 17.48 -13.30 -15.03
N GLU A 258 17.37 -13.97 -13.89
CA GLU A 258 17.13 -13.33 -12.58
C GLU A 258 18.25 -12.35 -12.20
N ARG A 259 19.44 -12.52 -12.78
CA ARG A 259 20.60 -11.65 -12.52
C ARG A 259 20.55 -10.31 -13.25
N ASN A 260 19.59 -10.14 -14.16
CA ASN A 260 19.42 -8.90 -14.93
C ASN A 260 18.57 -7.86 -14.19
N VAL A 261 18.09 -8.17 -12.98
CA VAL A 261 17.25 -7.27 -12.19
C VAL A 261 18.09 -6.11 -11.65
N VAL A 262 17.57 -4.90 -11.83
CA VAL A 262 18.05 -3.67 -11.19
C VAL A 262 16.91 -3.14 -10.33
N VAL A 263 17.15 -2.98 -9.03
CA VAL A 263 16.15 -2.47 -8.09
C VAL A 263 16.56 -1.09 -7.63
N THR A 264 15.70 -0.08 -7.79
CA THR A 264 15.80 1.20 -7.09
C THR A 264 14.81 1.21 -5.95
N LEU A 265 15.24 1.64 -4.77
CA LEU A 265 14.36 1.87 -3.63
C LEU A 265 14.52 3.32 -3.20
N TRP A 266 13.39 3.97 -2.97
CA TRP A 266 13.29 5.27 -2.30
C TRP A 266 12.50 5.07 -1.02
N ASP A 267 12.92 5.76 0.03
CA ASP A 267 12.20 5.79 1.29
C ASP A 267 11.07 6.82 1.22
N VAL A 268 9.88 6.46 1.69
CA VAL A 268 8.67 7.28 1.63
C VAL A 268 7.91 7.18 2.95
N GLY A 269 7.44 8.33 3.45
CA GLY A 269 6.83 8.43 4.78
C GLY A 269 7.85 8.77 5.87
N ASP A 270 7.45 8.51 7.12
CA ASP A 270 8.21 8.71 8.35
C ASP A 270 8.19 7.43 9.21
N ASP A 271 8.85 7.49 10.38
CA ASP A 271 9.03 6.33 11.27
C ASP A 271 7.75 5.82 11.94
N HIS A 272 6.65 6.55 11.79
CA HIS A 272 5.33 6.16 12.27
C HIS A 272 4.26 6.33 11.19
N SER A 273 4.60 6.24 9.91
CA SER A 273 3.62 6.32 8.83
C SER A 273 2.83 5.03 8.69
N PHE A 274 1.51 5.14 8.47
CA PHE A 274 0.69 4.01 8.03
C PHE A 274 0.47 4.15 6.52
N MET A 275 1.53 3.84 5.77
CA MET A 275 1.48 3.81 4.31
C MET A 275 0.54 2.70 3.84
N HIS A 276 -0.25 2.98 2.80
CA HIS A 276 -1.24 2.03 2.30
C HIS A 276 -0.98 1.70 0.82
N ASP A 277 -1.68 2.37 -0.09
CA ASP A 277 -1.64 2.11 -1.53
C ASP A 277 -0.82 3.17 -2.26
N GLU A 278 -0.35 2.82 -3.46
CA GLU A 278 0.31 3.75 -4.38
C GLU A 278 -0.14 3.56 -5.83
N ILE A 279 0.07 4.60 -6.63
CA ILE A 279 -0.18 4.62 -8.06
C ILE A 279 0.91 5.43 -8.79
N SER A 280 1.38 4.88 -9.90
CA SER A 280 2.38 5.52 -10.76
C SER A 280 1.79 6.09 -12.05
N THR A 281 0.66 5.58 -12.54
CA THR A 281 -0.05 6.12 -13.71
C THR A 281 -1.44 5.50 -13.84
N ASP A 282 -2.24 5.96 -14.80
CA ASP A 282 -3.52 5.35 -15.13
C ASP A 282 -3.31 3.97 -15.78
N LYS A 283 -4.16 3.00 -15.40
CA LYS A 283 -4.05 1.62 -15.88
C LYS A 283 -4.45 1.49 -17.35
N GLN A 284 -5.34 2.34 -17.84
CA GLN A 284 -5.83 2.30 -19.22
C GLN A 284 -4.99 3.16 -20.17
N HIS A 285 -4.42 4.24 -19.64
CA HIS A 285 -3.62 5.24 -20.35
C HIS A 285 -2.28 5.49 -19.62
N PRO A 286 -1.34 4.52 -19.65
CA PRO A 286 -0.09 4.59 -18.88
C PRO A 286 0.83 5.78 -19.22
N THR A 287 0.55 6.48 -20.32
CA THR A 287 1.30 7.67 -20.74
C THR A 287 0.85 8.95 -20.05
N VAL A 288 -0.30 8.95 -19.35
CA VAL A 288 -0.83 10.14 -18.64
C VAL A 288 0.17 10.67 -17.61
N ASN A 289 0.93 9.78 -16.97
CA ASN A 289 1.95 10.14 -15.98
C ASN A 289 3.34 9.58 -16.33
N ALA A 290 3.68 9.52 -17.62
CA ALA A 290 4.97 9.03 -18.07
C ALA A 290 6.13 9.82 -17.42
N TYR A 291 7.05 9.10 -16.76
CA TYR A 291 8.16 9.69 -16.00
C TYR A 291 7.74 10.68 -14.90
N GLY A 292 6.47 10.63 -14.49
CA GLY A 292 5.91 11.51 -13.49
C GLY A 292 6.17 11.03 -12.07
N ARG A 293 5.51 11.71 -11.13
CA ARG A 293 5.60 11.40 -9.70
C ARG A 293 4.77 10.18 -9.37
N VAL A 294 5.20 9.43 -8.36
CA VAL A 294 4.43 8.33 -7.77
C VAL A 294 3.64 8.88 -6.59
N TYR A 295 2.37 8.51 -6.51
CA TYR A 295 1.45 9.01 -5.50
C TYR A 295 1.03 7.86 -4.60
N ALA A 296 1.33 7.97 -3.31
CA ALA A 296 0.95 7.03 -2.27
C ALA A 296 0.08 7.74 -1.23
N VAL A 297 -0.50 6.97 -0.32
CA VAL A 297 -1.34 7.53 0.74
C VAL A 297 -0.89 7.05 2.12
N ASN A 298 -0.82 7.99 3.06
CA ASN A 298 -0.58 7.71 4.47
C ASN A 298 -1.91 7.80 5.21
N ALA A 299 -2.53 6.64 5.43
CA ALA A 299 -3.81 6.52 6.10
C ALA A 299 -3.73 6.99 7.57
N GLY A 300 -2.57 6.82 8.20
CA GLY A 300 -2.34 7.18 9.59
C GLY A 300 -2.29 8.68 9.85
N HIS A 301 -1.83 9.45 8.87
CA HIS A 301 -1.65 10.91 8.98
C HIS A 301 -2.59 11.73 8.10
N GLY A 302 -3.46 11.11 7.31
CA GLY A 302 -4.38 11.86 6.44
C GLY A 302 -3.67 12.60 5.31
N GLN A 303 -2.65 11.98 4.70
CA GLN A 303 -1.78 12.64 3.72
C GLN A 303 -1.70 11.90 2.38
N LEU A 304 -1.62 12.67 1.30
CA LEU A 304 -1.14 12.21 0.01
C LEU A 304 0.39 12.35 0.00
N VAL A 305 1.11 11.23 -0.15
CA VAL A 305 2.58 11.19 -0.20
C VAL A 305 3.00 11.15 -1.66
N VAL A 306 3.93 12.01 -2.04
CA VAL A 306 4.36 12.17 -3.43
C VAL A 306 5.85 11.92 -3.52
N MET A 307 6.26 10.90 -4.29
CA MET A 307 7.66 10.59 -4.58
C MET A 307 8.00 11.03 -6.00
N ASP A 308 9.08 11.78 -6.16
CA ASP A 308 9.63 12.14 -7.47
C ASP A 308 10.89 11.29 -7.74
N PRO A 309 10.80 10.28 -8.64
CA PRO A 309 11.92 9.39 -8.90
C PRO A 309 13.07 10.10 -9.63
N ARG A 310 12.79 11.24 -10.30
CA ARG A 310 13.78 11.99 -11.07
C ARG A 310 14.59 12.91 -10.18
N GLU A 311 13.91 13.54 -9.23
CA GLU A 311 14.54 14.43 -8.25
C GLU A 311 15.05 13.69 -7.01
N ASN A 312 14.72 12.40 -6.86
CA ASN A 312 15.02 11.60 -5.67
C ASN A 312 14.52 12.28 -4.40
N ASN A 313 13.30 12.80 -4.43
CA ASN A 313 12.68 13.50 -3.31
C ASN A 313 11.29 12.96 -3.02
N THR A 314 10.79 13.30 -1.83
CA THR A 314 9.45 13.00 -1.40
C THR A 314 8.87 14.17 -0.61
N PHE A 315 7.57 14.39 -0.70
CA PHE A 315 6.84 15.33 0.13
C PHE A 315 5.41 14.84 0.37
N SER A 316 4.79 15.34 1.43
CA SER A 316 3.40 15.02 1.76
C SER A 316 2.51 16.24 1.63
N VAL A 317 1.28 16.03 1.16
CA VAL A 317 0.22 17.03 1.14
C VAL A 317 -0.89 16.56 2.07
N GLU A 318 -1.25 17.41 3.02
CA GLU A 318 -2.35 17.13 3.92
C GLU A 318 -3.69 17.17 3.17
N ILE A 319 -4.53 16.16 3.36
CA ILE A 319 -5.83 16.08 2.68
C ILE A 319 -6.86 16.87 3.51
N PRO A 320 -7.52 17.87 2.93
CA PRO A 320 -8.45 18.69 3.69
C PRO A 320 -9.73 17.93 4.05
N THR A 321 -10.39 18.36 5.11
CA THR A 321 -11.75 17.98 5.49
C THR A 321 -12.70 19.17 5.31
N ARG A 322 -13.99 18.91 5.07
CA ARG A 322 -15.06 19.92 5.08
C ARG A 322 -15.42 20.36 6.50
N GLU A 323 -15.37 19.42 7.44
CA GLU A 323 -15.58 19.70 8.87
C GLU A 323 -14.25 19.95 9.59
N PRO A 324 -14.24 20.66 10.74
CA PRO A 324 -13.08 20.73 11.62
C PRO A 324 -12.56 19.33 11.96
N LYS A 325 -11.23 19.14 11.94
CA LYS A 325 -10.59 17.83 12.10
C LYS A 325 -11.08 17.11 13.35
N GLU A 326 -11.24 17.81 14.47
CA GLU A 326 -11.64 17.26 15.77
C GLU A 326 -13.03 16.60 15.75
N LYS A 327 -13.87 16.91 14.75
CA LYS A 327 -15.19 16.31 14.57
C LYS A 327 -15.19 15.06 13.68
N VAL A 328 -14.09 14.82 12.95
CA VAL A 328 -13.96 13.69 12.04
C VAL A 328 -13.27 12.54 12.78
N PRO A 329 -13.95 11.40 13.01
CA PRO A 329 -13.39 10.35 13.85
C PRO A 329 -12.24 9.60 13.14
N SER A 330 -11.13 9.39 13.85
CA SER A 330 -10.08 8.46 13.40
C SER A 330 -10.57 7.00 13.49
N ARG A 331 -10.12 6.15 12.57
CA ARG A 331 -10.38 4.70 12.64
C ARG A 331 -9.43 3.98 13.62
N PHE A 332 -8.38 4.64 14.08
CA PHE A 332 -7.34 4.04 14.90
C PHE A 332 -7.66 4.22 16.39
N PRO A 333 -7.93 3.13 17.14
CA PRO A 333 -8.24 3.22 18.56
C PRO A 333 -6.99 3.54 19.39
N ALA A 334 -7.19 3.99 20.63
CA ALA A 334 -6.10 4.12 21.57
C ALA A 334 -5.46 2.75 21.88
N PRO A 335 -4.13 2.68 22.09
CA PRO A 335 -3.46 1.43 22.46
C PRO A 335 -3.99 0.92 23.79
N ASN A 336 -4.29 -0.38 23.87
CA ASN A 336 -4.72 -1.05 25.10
C ASN A 336 -3.54 -1.58 25.94
N ARG A 337 -2.40 -1.88 25.29
CA ARG A 337 -1.12 -2.21 25.92
C ARG A 337 0.01 -1.41 25.27
N PRO A 338 1.10 -1.12 26.01
CA PRO A 338 2.19 -0.34 25.45
C PRO A 338 2.84 -1.08 24.27
N SER A 339 3.08 -0.33 23.19
CA SER A 339 4.03 -0.71 22.15
C SER A 339 5.42 -0.92 22.76
N LEU A 340 6.19 -1.85 22.18
CA LEU A 340 7.58 -2.09 22.57
C LEU A 340 8.53 -0.97 22.11
N HIS A 341 8.08 -0.07 21.23
CA HIS A 341 8.87 1.04 20.69
C HIS A 341 8.34 2.41 21.12
N TRP A 342 7.01 2.60 21.12
CA TRP A 342 6.37 3.90 21.37
C TRP A 342 5.55 3.95 22.68
N GLY A 343 5.62 2.92 23.52
CA GLY A 343 4.84 2.87 24.77
C GLY A 343 3.33 3.05 24.52
N MET A 344 2.68 3.91 25.29
CA MET A 344 1.24 4.18 25.20
C MET A 344 0.89 5.30 24.20
N GLU A 345 1.82 5.73 23.36
CA GLU A 345 1.54 6.76 22.36
C GLU A 345 0.42 6.33 21.40
N HIS A 346 -0.62 7.16 21.29
CA HIS A 346 -1.73 6.93 20.37
C HIS A 346 -1.35 7.44 18.98
N LEU A 347 -0.47 6.69 18.31
CA LEU A 347 -0.15 6.94 16.91
C LEU A 347 -1.44 6.93 16.07
N TRP A 348 -1.52 7.86 15.10
CA TRP A 348 -2.68 8.02 14.22
C TRP A 348 -3.99 8.43 14.93
N ALA A 349 -3.89 8.95 16.15
CA ALA A 349 -4.95 9.66 16.81
C ALA A 349 -5.35 10.93 16.07
N ASN A 350 -6.61 11.32 16.21
CA ASN A 350 -7.04 12.65 15.81
C ASN A 350 -7.73 13.34 17.00
N PRO A 351 -7.20 14.47 17.49
CA PRO A 351 -5.90 15.10 17.18
C PRO A 351 -4.68 14.29 17.71
N PRO A 352 -3.42 14.55 17.26
CA PRO A 352 -2.97 15.66 16.40
C PRO A 352 -2.93 15.34 14.90
N TYR A 353 -3.10 14.09 14.48
CA TYR A 353 -2.97 13.69 13.08
C TYR A 353 -4.24 13.99 12.28
N ASN A 354 -4.10 14.18 10.96
CA ASN A 354 -5.27 14.48 10.12
C ASN A 354 -6.12 13.19 9.93
N PRO A 355 -7.45 13.26 10.14
CA PRO A 355 -8.35 12.12 10.12
C PRO A 355 -8.83 11.68 8.72
N ALA A 356 -8.27 12.23 7.65
CA ALA A 356 -8.70 11.94 6.28
C ALA A 356 -8.56 10.46 5.88
N ASP A 357 -7.74 9.65 6.57
CA ASP A 357 -7.63 8.19 6.40
C ASP A 357 -7.64 7.71 4.93
N PRO A 358 -6.76 8.29 4.07
CA PRO A 358 -6.83 8.06 2.64
C PRO A 358 -6.51 6.63 2.22
N HIS A 359 -7.09 6.21 1.10
CA HIS A 359 -6.86 4.89 0.53
C HIS A 359 -6.98 4.91 -1.00
N ASN A 360 -6.23 4.02 -1.65
CA ASN A 360 -6.36 3.64 -3.04
C ASN A 360 -6.28 4.79 -4.06
N PRO A 361 -5.14 5.50 -4.18
CA PRO A 361 -5.02 6.50 -5.21
C PRO A 361 -5.11 5.86 -6.61
N MET A 362 -5.81 6.50 -7.54
CA MET A 362 -5.93 6.14 -8.97
C MET A 362 -5.85 7.40 -9.82
N PHE A 363 -5.35 7.28 -11.05
CA PHE A 363 -5.40 8.38 -12.02
C PHE A 363 -6.66 8.30 -12.87
N ASP A 364 -7.19 9.46 -13.27
CA ASP A 364 -8.08 9.56 -14.42
C ASP A 364 -7.32 9.97 -15.70
N SER A 365 -8.01 10.00 -16.85
CA SER A 365 -7.38 10.40 -18.13
C SER A 365 -6.83 11.85 -18.14
N LYS A 366 -7.31 12.71 -17.22
CA LYS A 366 -6.90 14.12 -17.12
C LYS A 366 -5.62 14.30 -16.30
N GLY A 367 -5.15 13.24 -15.64
CA GLY A 367 -3.98 13.24 -14.77
C GLY A 367 -4.28 13.68 -13.34
N ARG A 368 -5.54 13.68 -12.92
CA ARG A 368 -5.93 13.93 -11.52
C ARG A 368 -5.78 12.63 -10.73
N VAL A 369 -5.37 12.74 -9.47
CA VAL A 369 -5.18 11.62 -8.56
C VAL A 369 -6.40 11.52 -7.65
N TRP A 370 -7.29 10.58 -7.96
CA TRP A 370 -8.47 10.25 -7.17
C TRP A 370 -8.12 9.30 -6.04
N LEU A 371 -8.72 9.48 -4.88
CA LEU A 371 -8.52 8.64 -3.69
C LEU A 371 -9.82 8.61 -2.89
N THR A 372 -9.94 7.64 -1.99
CA THR A 372 -10.94 7.73 -0.92
C THR A 372 -10.36 8.47 0.26
N SER A 373 -11.18 9.26 0.95
CA SER A 373 -10.79 10.02 2.13
C SER A 373 -12.01 10.41 2.95
N LYS A 374 -11.87 10.49 4.28
CA LYS A 374 -12.86 11.15 5.13
C LYS A 374 -12.84 12.64 4.90
N ILE A 375 -14.01 13.22 4.64
CA ILE A 375 -14.15 14.67 4.50
C ILE A 375 -15.02 15.27 5.61
N ARG A 376 -15.78 14.44 6.35
CA ARG A 376 -16.71 14.85 7.41
C ARG A 376 -16.92 13.71 8.43
N SER A 377 -17.66 14.01 9.50
CA SER A 377 -18.16 13.00 10.43
C SER A 377 -19.00 11.92 9.74
N ASN A 378 -19.20 10.78 10.42
CA ASN A 378 -19.88 9.63 9.82
C ASN A 378 -21.38 9.85 9.52
N GLN A 379 -21.93 11.03 9.82
CA GLN A 379 -23.32 11.39 9.57
C GLN A 379 -23.51 11.76 8.09
N ASP A 380 -24.41 11.05 7.41
CA ASP A 380 -24.68 11.28 5.99
C ASP A 380 -25.47 12.57 5.73
N PRO A 381 -25.30 13.19 4.55
CA PRO A 381 -26.16 14.24 4.04
C PRO A 381 -27.63 13.83 3.96
N ALA A 382 -28.54 14.80 4.07
CA ALA A 382 -29.97 14.55 4.08
C ALA A 382 -30.47 13.82 2.80
N TRP A 383 -29.86 14.10 1.65
CA TRP A 383 -30.25 13.51 0.35
C TRP A 383 -29.97 12.00 0.24
N CYS A 384 -29.13 11.45 1.14
CA CYS A 384 -28.84 10.02 1.21
C CYS A 384 -30.01 9.17 1.74
N ASN A 385 -30.94 9.81 2.45
CA ASN A 385 -32.12 9.19 3.04
C ASN A 385 -33.43 9.78 2.50
N ASP A 386 -33.37 10.65 1.51
CA ASP A 386 -34.56 11.25 0.90
C ASP A 386 -35.32 10.17 0.09
N PRO A 387 -36.60 9.87 0.40
CA PRO A 387 -37.37 8.88 -0.35
C PRO A 387 -37.56 9.23 -1.84
N ASN A 388 -37.37 10.50 -2.24
CA ASN A 388 -37.39 10.91 -3.64
C ASN A 388 -36.08 10.56 -4.38
N ASN A 389 -35.01 10.25 -3.65
CA ASN A 389 -33.80 9.70 -4.25
C ASN A 389 -34.06 8.22 -4.61
N LYS A 390 -34.00 7.90 -5.91
CA LYS A 390 -34.24 6.56 -6.42
C LYS A 390 -33.35 5.49 -5.76
N PHE A 391 -32.11 5.85 -5.41
CA PHE A 391 -31.16 4.94 -4.79
C PHE A 391 -31.45 4.74 -3.30
N ALA A 392 -31.85 5.79 -2.58
CA ALA A 392 -32.25 5.70 -1.18
C ALA A 392 -33.56 4.93 -1.00
N SER A 393 -34.49 5.08 -1.94
CA SER A 393 -35.73 4.29 -2.02
C SER A 393 -35.45 2.79 -2.24
N TRP A 394 -34.39 2.48 -3.01
CA TRP A 394 -33.90 1.13 -3.26
C TRP A 394 -33.18 0.53 -2.04
N PHE A 395 -32.11 1.18 -1.58
CA PHE A 395 -31.20 0.71 -0.54
C PHE A 395 -30.79 1.90 0.35
N PRO A 396 -31.54 2.19 1.44
CA PRO A 396 -31.31 3.36 2.27
C PRO A 396 -30.02 3.22 3.08
N LEU A 397 -29.18 4.25 3.08
CA LEU A 397 -27.90 4.32 3.78
C LEU A 397 -27.97 5.38 4.89
N ARG A 398 -27.44 5.08 6.07
CA ARG A 398 -27.59 5.95 7.26
C ARG A 398 -26.27 6.44 7.84
N SER A 399 -25.15 5.89 7.38
CA SER A 399 -23.82 6.33 7.77
C SER A 399 -22.80 5.99 6.69
N SER A 400 -21.80 6.86 6.52
CA SER A 400 -20.64 6.65 5.66
C SER A 400 -19.35 6.96 6.41
N GLY A 401 -18.35 6.09 6.26
CA GLY A 401 -17.04 6.24 6.88
C GLY A 401 -16.11 7.15 6.09
N ARG A 402 -15.74 6.74 4.87
CA ARG A 402 -14.93 7.49 3.91
C ARG A 402 -15.75 7.87 2.69
N GLN A 403 -15.42 9.02 2.11
CA GLN A 403 -15.97 9.54 0.86
C GLN A 403 -14.86 9.62 -0.20
N ALA A 404 -15.03 10.39 -1.27
CA ALA A 404 -14.04 10.54 -2.32
C ALA A 404 -13.37 11.92 -2.29
N SER A 405 -12.14 11.98 -2.81
CA SER A 405 -11.50 13.23 -3.17
C SER A 405 -10.58 13.01 -4.37
N PHE A 406 -10.22 14.10 -5.05
CA PHE A 406 -9.13 14.06 -6.02
C PHE A 406 -8.20 15.25 -5.83
N TYR A 407 -6.92 15.00 -6.04
CA TYR A 407 -5.87 16.00 -6.12
C TYR A 407 -5.54 16.26 -7.58
N ASP A 408 -5.53 17.52 -8.00
CA ASP A 408 -5.03 17.90 -9.32
C ASP A 408 -3.56 18.37 -9.20
N PRO A 409 -2.58 17.61 -9.72
CA PRO A 409 -1.17 18.00 -9.68
C PRO A 409 -0.85 19.32 -10.38
N LYS A 410 -1.66 19.75 -11.36
CA LYS A 410 -1.44 20.99 -12.12
C LYS A 410 -1.79 22.22 -11.28
N THR A 411 -2.93 22.17 -10.59
CA THR A 411 -3.42 23.29 -9.76
C THR A 411 -3.00 23.18 -8.30
N ARG A 412 -2.54 21.98 -7.88
CA ARG A 412 -2.20 21.62 -6.50
C ARG A 412 -3.38 21.75 -5.54
N GLN A 413 -4.59 21.50 -6.03
CA GLN A 413 -5.82 21.62 -5.24
C GLN A 413 -6.47 20.26 -5.03
N PHE A 414 -7.07 20.11 -3.84
CA PHE A 414 -7.99 19.01 -3.57
C PHE A 414 -9.41 19.43 -3.87
N THR A 415 -10.15 18.53 -4.53
CA THR A 415 -11.61 18.58 -4.60
C THR A 415 -12.16 17.44 -3.76
N LEU A 416 -13.07 17.78 -2.85
CA LEU A 416 -13.69 16.82 -1.93
C LEU A 416 -15.08 16.49 -2.46
N ILE A 417 -15.41 15.21 -2.60
CA ILE A 417 -16.69 14.74 -3.14
C ILE A 417 -17.40 13.91 -2.08
N ASP A 418 -18.57 14.37 -1.68
CA ASP A 418 -19.42 13.68 -0.71
C ASP A 418 -20.13 12.48 -1.35
N THR A 419 -20.26 11.41 -0.58
CA THR A 419 -20.93 10.17 -0.99
C THR A 419 -21.84 9.69 0.13
N CYS A 420 -22.89 8.93 -0.22
CA CYS A 420 -23.80 8.32 0.75
C CYS A 420 -23.32 6.98 1.31
N PHE A 421 -22.24 6.42 0.75
CA PHE A 421 -21.69 5.10 1.09
C PHE A 421 -20.24 5.23 1.55
N SER A 422 -19.79 4.26 2.34
CA SER A 422 -18.41 4.19 2.83
C SER A 422 -17.47 3.65 1.75
N THR A 423 -16.76 4.52 1.05
CA THR A 423 -15.84 4.15 -0.03
C THR A 423 -14.59 3.38 0.50
N HIS A 424 -14.06 2.45 -0.30
CA HIS A 424 -12.80 1.75 0.01
C HIS A 424 -11.78 1.79 -1.15
N HIS A 425 -11.74 0.77 -2.02
CA HIS A 425 -11.00 0.84 -3.28
C HIS A 425 -11.87 1.55 -4.31
N LEU A 426 -11.21 2.25 -5.23
CA LEU A 426 -11.83 2.85 -6.39
C LEU A 426 -11.20 2.34 -7.68
N GLN A 427 -12.00 2.31 -8.74
CA GLN A 427 -11.53 1.89 -10.06
C GLN A 427 -12.32 2.62 -11.14
N PHE A 428 -11.61 3.22 -12.08
CA PHE A 428 -12.20 3.79 -13.29
C PHE A 428 -12.64 2.68 -14.24
N ASP A 429 -13.85 2.83 -14.77
CA ASP A 429 -14.35 2.07 -15.91
C ASP A 429 -13.78 2.62 -17.22
N ASN A 430 -14.01 1.89 -18.30
CA ASN A 430 -13.59 2.24 -19.66
C ASN A 430 -14.73 2.90 -20.46
N ASP A 431 -15.75 3.40 -19.77
CA ASP A 431 -16.91 4.05 -20.38
C ASP A 431 -16.58 5.49 -20.83
N PRO A 432 -17.38 6.09 -21.74
CA PRO A 432 -17.12 7.45 -22.23
C PRO A 432 -17.20 8.56 -21.18
N ASP A 433 -17.78 8.27 -20.02
CA ASP A 433 -18.00 9.23 -18.94
C ASP A 433 -16.96 9.08 -17.81
N GLU A 434 -16.00 8.14 -17.96
CA GLU A 434 -14.97 7.77 -16.97
C GLU A 434 -15.59 7.59 -15.58
N THR A 435 -16.63 6.75 -15.49
CA THR A 435 -17.31 6.45 -14.25
C THR A 435 -16.32 5.78 -13.28
N VAL A 436 -16.21 6.32 -12.07
CA VAL A 436 -15.40 5.72 -11.01
C VAL A 436 -16.28 4.92 -10.07
N TYR A 437 -15.98 3.62 -9.95
CA TYR A 437 -16.69 2.69 -9.08
C TYR A 437 -15.93 2.48 -7.78
N PHE A 438 -16.68 2.25 -6.71
CA PHE A 438 -16.15 2.00 -5.37
C PHE A 438 -16.77 0.73 -4.79
N ASN A 439 -15.94 -0.11 -4.16
CA ASN A 439 -16.48 -1.11 -3.24
C ASN A 439 -16.80 -0.46 -1.89
N GLU A 440 -17.85 -0.95 -1.22
CA GLU A 440 -18.15 -0.50 0.13
C GLU A 440 -17.20 -1.14 1.15
N LEU A 441 -16.83 -0.36 2.16
CA LEU A 441 -16.13 -0.85 3.33
C LEU A 441 -17.02 -1.68 4.27
N SER A 442 -18.33 -1.43 4.29
CA SER A 442 -19.19 -1.86 5.40
C SER A 442 -20.37 -2.77 5.02
N GLY A 443 -20.54 -3.12 3.74
CA GLY A 443 -21.72 -3.85 3.34
C GLY A 443 -21.73 -4.31 1.88
N PRO A 444 -22.74 -5.12 1.52
CA PRO A 444 -22.86 -5.74 0.21
C PRO A 444 -23.45 -4.73 -0.78
N MET A 445 -22.70 -3.71 -1.15
CA MET A 445 -23.10 -2.72 -2.15
C MET A 445 -21.87 -2.22 -2.92
N PHE A 446 -22.14 -1.58 -4.05
CA PHE A 446 -21.14 -0.76 -4.73
C PHE A 446 -21.75 0.59 -5.07
N GLY A 447 -20.90 1.61 -5.06
CA GLY A 447 -21.27 2.97 -5.42
C GLY A 447 -20.42 3.48 -6.56
N TRP A 448 -20.83 4.59 -7.17
CA TRP A 448 -20.08 5.21 -8.25
C TRP A 448 -20.24 6.72 -8.26
N ILE A 449 -19.31 7.39 -8.94
CA ILE A 449 -19.39 8.80 -9.31
C ILE A 449 -19.22 8.86 -10.83
N ASP A 450 -20.22 9.42 -11.52
CA ASP A 450 -20.09 9.82 -12.91
C ASP A 450 -19.22 11.09 -12.96
N THR A 451 -17.96 10.93 -13.38
CA THR A 451 -16.97 12.01 -13.26
C THR A 451 -17.23 13.12 -14.25
N LYS A 452 -17.80 12.82 -15.42
CA LYS A 452 -18.22 13.82 -16.39
C LYS A 452 -19.37 14.66 -15.88
N VAL A 453 -20.42 14.05 -15.32
CA VAL A 453 -21.53 14.79 -14.70
C VAL A 453 -21.02 15.67 -13.57
N TYR A 454 -20.11 15.16 -12.73
CA TYR A 454 -19.52 15.97 -11.67
C TYR A 454 -18.67 17.14 -12.20
N ASP A 455 -17.87 16.90 -13.24
CA ASP A 455 -17.03 17.94 -13.85
C ASP A 455 -17.85 19.03 -14.55
N GLU A 456 -19.01 18.68 -15.14
CA GLU A 456 -19.90 19.63 -15.80
C GLU A 456 -20.78 20.42 -14.83
N THR A 457 -21.19 19.80 -13.72
CA THR A 457 -22.25 20.35 -12.85
C THR A 457 -21.79 20.72 -11.44
N HIS A 458 -20.71 20.12 -10.96
CA HIS A 458 -20.28 20.13 -9.56
C HIS A 458 -21.38 19.71 -8.56
N ASP A 459 -22.36 18.93 -9.02
CA ASP A 459 -23.50 18.47 -8.24
C ASP A 459 -23.33 17.00 -7.85
N GLU A 460 -22.99 16.78 -6.59
CA GLU A 460 -22.74 15.46 -5.99
C GLU A 460 -23.98 14.57 -6.05
N GLN A 461 -25.18 15.13 -5.80
CA GLN A 461 -26.42 14.37 -5.80
C GLN A 461 -26.79 13.88 -7.20
N LYS A 462 -26.37 14.60 -8.25
CA LYS A 462 -26.55 14.16 -9.64
C LYS A 462 -25.52 13.13 -10.08
N ALA A 463 -24.26 13.30 -9.69
CA ALA A 463 -23.16 12.45 -10.13
C ALA A 463 -23.05 11.12 -9.37
N VAL A 464 -23.45 11.10 -8.09
CA VAL A 464 -23.30 9.94 -7.21
C VAL A 464 -24.48 8.98 -7.34
N GLY A 465 -24.18 7.70 -7.49
CA GLY A 465 -25.17 6.63 -7.46
C GLY A 465 -24.71 5.41 -6.66
N TRP A 466 -25.65 4.56 -6.29
CA TRP A 466 -25.34 3.30 -5.61
C TRP A 466 -26.34 2.18 -5.85
N CYS A 467 -25.87 0.95 -5.65
CA CYS A 467 -26.69 -0.24 -5.73
C CYS A 467 -26.28 -1.28 -4.66
N GLY A 468 -27.24 -1.69 -3.83
CA GLY A 468 -27.09 -2.91 -3.02
C GLY A 468 -26.93 -4.16 -3.90
N GLN A 469 -25.98 -5.02 -3.54
CA GLN A 469 -25.76 -6.31 -4.18
C GLN A 469 -26.88 -7.28 -3.82
N VAL A 470 -27.35 -8.03 -4.82
CA VAL A 470 -28.37 -9.07 -4.67
C VAL A 470 -27.83 -10.35 -5.28
N LEU A 471 -27.96 -11.46 -4.54
CA LEU A 471 -27.64 -12.78 -5.08
C LEU A 471 -28.92 -13.36 -5.68
N ASP A 472 -28.94 -13.57 -6.99
CA ASP A 472 -30.08 -14.19 -7.68
C ASP A 472 -30.09 -15.72 -7.46
N THR A 473 -30.46 -16.12 -6.24
CA THR A 473 -30.59 -17.50 -5.80
C THR A 473 -31.68 -18.29 -6.53
N ASN A 474 -32.71 -17.63 -7.10
CA ASN A 474 -33.78 -18.30 -7.85
C ASN A 474 -33.58 -18.25 -9.38
N GLY A 475 -32.61 -17.47 -9.87
CA GLY A 475 -32.23 -17.38 -11.28
C GLY A 475 -33.26 -16.68 -12.16
N ASP A 476 -34.15 -15.85 -11.60
CA ASP A 476 -35.22 -15.21 -12.35
C ASP A 476 -34.80 -13.87 -13.00
N GLY A 477 -33.58 -13.42 -12.74
CA GLY A 477 -33.03 -12.15 -13.23
C GLY A 477 -33.73 -10.91 -12.66
N LYS A 478 -34.52 -11.07 -11.59
CA LYS A 478 -35.31 -10.01 -10.99
C LYS A 478 -34.90 -9.76 -9.55
N ILE A 479 -34.98 -8.48 -9.22
CA ILE A 479 -34.72 -8.01 -7.89
C ILE A 479 -36.02 -8.07 -7.07
N THR A 480 -36.24 -9.17 -6.33
CA THR A 480 -37.47 -9.44 -5.56
C THR A 480 -37.33 -9.22 -4.05
N LYS A 481 -38.37 -8.69 -3.38
CA LYS A 481 -38.44 -8.54 -1.91
C LYS A 481 -39.13 -9.75 -1.22
N PRO A 482 -38.78 -10.12 0.03
CA PRO A 482 -37.59 -9.66 0.77
C PRO A 482 -36.37 -10.08 -0.04
N TRP A 483 -35.42 -9.17 -0.18
CA TRP A 483 -34.24 -9.32 -1.02
C TRP A 483 -33.72 -10.76 -0.94
N GLN A 484 -33.28 -11.32 -2.07
CA GLN A 484 -32.54 -12.57 -2.11
C GLN A 484 -31.14 -12.36 -1.48
N VAL A 485 -31.11 -11.82 -0.26
CA VAL A 485 -29.91 -11.60 0.53
C VAL A 485 -29.40 -12.97 0.90
N MET A 486 -28.10 -13.14 0.79
CA MET A 486 -27.37 -13.97 1.74
C MET A 486 -27.97 -13.71 3.13
N ARG A 487 -28.58 -14.72 3.76
CA ARG A 487 -28.91 -14.62 5.18
C ARG A 487 -27.59 -14.40 5.89
N VAL A 488 -27.30 -13.15 6.24
CA VAL A 488 -26.14 -12.77 7.05
C VAL A 488 -26.42 -13.26 8.48
N GLY A 489 -26.30 -14.56 8.69
CA GLY A 489 -25.84 -15.05 9.97
C GLY A 489 -24.35 -14.73 10.03
N ARG A 490 -23.92 -13.93 11.00
CA ARG A 490 -22.50 -13.87 11.38
C ARG A 490 -22.03 -15.32 11.61
N GLY A 491 -21.28 -15.89 10.67
CA GLY A 491 -20.69 -17.23 10.79
C GLY A 491 -21.38 -18.39 10.07
N GLY A 492 -22.06 -18.16 8.93
CA GLY A 492 -22.49 -19.24 8.02
C GLY A 492 -21.40 -19.63 7.01
N GLU A 493 -21.45 -20.89 6.55
CA GLU A 493 -20.47 -21.63 5.72
C GLU A 493 -20.07 -20.97 4.38
N ASP A 494 -20.80 -19.95 3.92
CA ASP A 494 -20.59 -19.28 2.63
C ASP A 494 -19.94 -17.88 2.73
N SER A 495 -19.47 -17.49 3.93
CA SER A 495 -18.76 -16.21 4.13
C SER A 495 -17.26 -16.31 3.76
N VAL A 496 -16.98 -16.52 2.47
CA VAL A 496 -15.60 -16.49 1.92
C VAL A 496 -15.25 -15.09 1.36
N LEU A 497 -16.17 -14.13 1.43
CA LEU A 497 -15.93 -12.76 0.97
C LEU A 497 -15.31 -11.92 2.09
N TYR A 498 -13.99 -11.72 1.97
CA TYR A 498 -13.15 -10.67 2.56
C TYR A 498 -13.67 -10.02 3.85
N ALA A 499 -13.20 -10.48 5.02
CA ALA A 499 -13.24 -9.68 6.23
C ALA A 499 -12.19 -8.56 6.07
N GLY A 500 -12.62 -7.36 5.68
CA GLY A 500 -11.71 -6.24 5.42
C GLY A 500 -10.95 -5.76 6.66
N ASP A 501 -9.95 -4.89 6.42
CA ASP A 501 -8.93 -4.42 7.37
C ASP A 501 -9.45 -3.59 8.57
N THR A 502 -10.77 -3.41 8.64
CA THR A 502 -11.46 -2.41 9.47
C THR A 502 -12.63 -3.00 10.25
N THR A 503 -12.56 -4.24 10.77
CA THR A 503 -13.45 -4.59 11.89
C THR A 503 -13.08 -3.73 13.10
N GLY A 504 -13.56 -2.49 13.12
CA GLY A 504 -13.69 -1.67 14.31
C GLY A 504 -14.60 -2.42 15.25
N GLY A 505 -14.10 -2.70 16.45
CA GLY A 505 -14.88 -3.30 17.52
C GLY A 505 -16.08 -2.39 17.84
N GLY A 506 -17.22 -2.69 17.23
CA GLY A 506 -18.53 -2.25 17.68
C GLY A 506 -19.11 -3.35 18.56
N GLY A 507 -18.89 -3.22 19.86
CA GLY A 507 -19.38 -4.06 20.94
C GLY A 507 -18.95 -3.48 22.26
#